data_AF-A0A178K2W9-F1
#
_entry.id   AF-A0A178K2W9-F1
#
_cell.length_a   1.000
_cell.length_b   1.000
_cell.length_c   1.000
_cell.angle_alpha   90.00
_cell.angle_beta   90.00
_cell.angle_gamma   90.00
#
_symmetry.space_group_name_H-M   'P 1'
#
loop_
_entity.id
_entity.type
_entity.pdbx_description
1 polymer ?
#
loop_
_entity_poly.entity_id
_entity_poly.type
_entity_poly.pdbx_seq_one_letter_code
_entity_poly.pdbx_strand_id
1 'polypeptide(L)'
;MRIRNQNGSSTTSFIMTAIAGAVVGGLLTTAVWQREERPTQEAYQDVVAQTQEWQQKYAALEEQFQTLQTDSSLQQKELQASLTQANEALESQKLDYEQQIVKLKSQQKKITVTKKKLDTKVVALTETAEKQKVVLDHSKALYQQQLKLQKQVEKAQADVKKAQSVAKESKKACDEFKSGTSWNWVSEADCEKYEANLAVVDNEQAKLTALQTELDELNKKIEIAIPK
;
A
#
# COMPACT_ATOMS: atom_id res chain seq x y z
N MET A 1 -55.24 40.03 57.53
CA MET A 1 -54.96 39.48 58.89
C MET A 1 -53.62 38.78 58.81
N ARG A 2 -52.62 38.96 59.66
CA ARG A 2 -52.41 39.79 60.85
C ARG A 2 -50.88 39.74 61.06
N ILE A 3 -50.24 40.91 61.10
CA ILE A 3 -48.82 41.09 61.40
C ILE A 3 -48.53 40.51 62.79
N ARG A 4 -47.42 39.77 62.94
CA ARG A 4 -46.81 39.54 64.25
C ARG A 4 -45.35 40.00 64.21
N ASN A 5 -45.16 41.18 64.79
CA ASN A 5 -43.93 41.66 65.40
C ASN A 5 -43.29 40.56 66.25
N GLN A 6 -41.98 40.36 66.08
CA GLN A 6 -41.14 39.90 67.17
C GLN A 6 -40.41 41.13 67.73
N ASN A 7 -40.98 41.65 68.83
CA ASN A 7 -40.24 42.45 69.80
C ASN A 7 -39.57 41.47 70.76
N GLY A 8 -38.26 41.49 70.85
CA GLY A 8 -37.52 40.72 71.84
C GLY A 8 -36.07 41.19 71.93
N SER A 9 -35.69 41.66 73.12
CA SER A 9 -34.32 41.93 73.54
C SER A 9 -33.71 43.30 73.23
N SER A 10 -34.40 44.39 73.56
CA SER A 10 -33.77 45.73 73.65
C SER A 10 -33.21 46.08 75.03
N THR A 11 -33.28 45.21 76.05
CA THR A 11 -32.78 45.57 77.40
C THR A 11 -31.35 45.11 77.69
N THR A 12 -30.84 44.09 77.01
CA THR A 12 -29.44 43.63 77.13
C THR A 12 -28.48 44.43 76.23
N SER A 13 -28.94 44.91 75.07
CA SER A 13 -28.12 45.76 74.20
C SER A 13 -27.82 47.12 74.81
N PHE A 14 -28.77 47.76 75.52
CA PHE A 14 -28.53 49.07 76.14
C PHE A 14 -27.57 49.00 77.33
N ILE A 15 -27.59 47.90 78.11
CA ILE A 15 -26.64 47.71 79.22
C ILE A 15 -25.24 47.39 78.68
N MET A 16 -25.12 46.55 77.64
CA MET A 16 -23.83 46.28 77.00
C MET A 16 -23.25 47.49 76.26
N THR A 17 -24.07 48.31 75.60
CA THR A 17 -23.60 49.58 75.00
C THR A 17 -23.30 50.65 76.04
N ALA A 18 -24.01 50.70 77.17
CA ALA A 18 -23.67 51.59 78.27
C ALA A 18 -22.37 51.19 78.97
N ILE A 19 -22.11 49.89 79.16
CA ILE A 19 -20.86 49.39 79.75
C ILE A 19 -19.70 49.55 78.76
N ALA A 20 -19.88 49.23 77.48
CA ALA A 20 -18.88 49.47 76.45
C ALA A 20 -18.60 50.97 76.26
N GLY A 21 -19.63 51.81 76.30
CA GLY A 21 -19.53 53.26 76.28
C GLY A 21 -18.84 53.84 77.53
N ALA A 22 -19.09 53.25 78.70
CA ALA A 22 -18.41 53.64 79.96
C ALA A 22 -16.95 53.17 80.01
N VAL A 23 -16.61 52.02 79.41
CA VAL A 23 -15.22 51.54 79.33
C VAL A 23 -14.43 52.36 78.31
N VAL A 24 -14.99 52.62 77.12
CA VAL A 24 -14.34 53.47 76.11
C VAL A 24 -14.29 54.93 76.58
N GLY A 25 -15.36 55.44 77.20
CA GLY A 25 -15.41 56.78 77.78
C GLY A 25 -14.52 56.94 79.02
N GLY A 26 -14.40 55.91 79.86
CA GLY A 26 -13.50 55.88 81.02
C GLY A 26 -12.03 55.76 80.62
N LEU A 27 -11.70 54.99 79.59
CA LEU A 27 -10.34 54.89 79.04
C LEU A 27 -9.92 56.20 78.35
N LEU A 28 -10.82 56.84 77.61
CA LEU A 28 -10.52 58.13 76.98
C LEU A 28 -10.44 59.26 78.01
N THR A 29 -11.28 59.29 79.05
CA THR A 29 -11.20 60.33 80.08
C THR A 29 -9.98 60.16 81.00
N THR A 30 -9.59 58.93 81.36
CA THR A 30 -8.33 58.69 82.10
C THR A 30 -7.09 59.00 81.25
N ALA A 31 -7.13 58.75 79.93
CA ALA A 31 -6.04 59.14 79.03
C ALA A 31 -5.92 60.66 78.82
N VAL A 32 -7.02 61.42 78.89
CA VAL A 32 -6.98 62.89 78.77
C VAL A 32 -6.48 63.55 80.06
N TRP A 33 -6.81 63.00 81.23
CA TRP A 33 -6.32 63.51 82.52
C TRP A 33 -4.87 63.07 82.84
N GLN A 34 -4.34 62.04 82.17
CA GLN A 34 -2.91 61.68 82.22
C GLN A 34 -2.05 62.34 81.14
N ARG A 35 -2.59 63.27 80.33
CA ARG A 35 -1.75 64.12 79.46
C ARG A 35 -1.13 65.28 80.22
N GLU A 36 -0.35 64.97 81.25
CA GLU A 36 0.74 65.83 81.70
C GLU A 36 2.04 65.28 81.16
N GLU A 37 2.20 65.43 79.84
CA GLU A 37 3.50 65.62 79.21
C GLU A 37 3.18 66.31 77.90
N ARG A 38 3.54 67.60 77.79
CA ARG A 38 3.74 68.19 76.47
C ARG A 38 4.66 67.23 75.73
N PRO A 39 4.35 66.81 74.48
CA PRO A 39 5.28 65.97 73.75
C PRO A 39 6.65 66.61 73.87
N THR A 40 7.59 65.90 74.47
CA THR A 40 8.94 66.40 74.62
C THR A 40 9.42 66.76 73.22
N GLN A 41 10.31 67.75 73.11
CA GLN A 41 10.83 68.17 71.82
C GLN A 41 11.39 66.97 71.01
N GLU A 42 11.87 65.96 71.72
CA GLU A 42 12.29 64.64 71.20
C GLU A 42 11.13 63.84 70.58
N ALA A 43 9.99 63.68 71.27
CA ALA A 43 8.83 62.97 70.73
C ALA A 43 8.23 63.65 69.47
N TYR A 44 8.30 64.99 69.39
CA TYR A 44 7.91 65.71 68.18
C TYR A 44 8.91 65.49 67.04
N GLN A 45 10.22 65.51 67.33
CA GLN A 45 11.25 65.21 66.34
C GLN A 45 11.16 63.77 65.83
N ASP A 46 10.84 62.81 66.69
CA ASP A 46 10.64 61.41 66.31
C ASP A 46 9.43 61.23 65.38
N VAL A 47 8.31 61.92 65.65
CA VAL A 47 7.14 61.88 64.76
C VAL A 47 7.43 62.54 63.42
N VAL A 48 8.18 63.65 63.40
CA VAL A 48 8.60 64.31 62.16
C VAL A 48 9.55 63.41 61.37
N ALA A 49 10.52 62.77 62.03
CA ALA A 49 11.45 61.83 61.40
C ALA A 49 10.71 60.61 60.84
N GLN A 50 9.78 60.02 61.59
CA GLN A 50 8.93 58.94 61.09
C GLN A 50 8.07 59.39 59.91
N THR A 51 7.50 60.60 59.95
CA THR A 51 6.68 61.12 58.84
C THR A 51 7.52 61.30 57.58
N GLN A 52 8.75 61.77 57.70
CA GLN A 52 9.68 61.86 56.57
C GLN A 52 10.08 60.49 56.04
N GLU A 53 10.35 59.53 56.93
CA GLU A 53 10.65 58.14 56.55
C GLU A 53 9.46 57.49 55.81
N TRP A 54 8.23 57.70 56.29
CA TRP A 54 7.02 57.22 55.64
C TRP A 54 6.81 57.89 54.28
N GLN A 55 7.03 59.20 54.16
CA GLN A 55 6.95 59.89 52.86
C GLN A 55 7.96 59.34 51.85
N GLN A 56 9.19 59.03 52.28
CA GLN A 56 10.18 58.39 51.43
C GLN A 56 9.76 56.96 51.02
N LYS A 57 9.21 56.18 51.95
CA LYS A 57 8.67 54.83 51.65
C LYS A 57 7.50 54.90 50.67
N TYR A 58 6.58 55.85 50.83
CA TYR A 58 5.45 56.04 49.89
C TYR A 58 5.92 56.49 48.51
N ALA A 59 6.89 57.42 48.43
CA ALA A 59 7.46 57.85 47.16
C ALA A 59 8.17 56.69 46.43
N ALA A 60 8.96 55.89 47.16
CA ALA A 60 9.62 54.72 46.61
C ALA A 60 8.62 53.62 46.18
N LEU A 61 7.52 53.45 46.92
CA LEU A 61 6.48 52.49 46.57
C LEU A 61 5.69 52.93 45.33
N GLU A 62 5.38 54.23 45.20
CA GLU A 62 4.74 54.79 44.01
C GLU A 62 5.61 54.61 42.76
N GLU A 63 6.93 54.85 42.88
CA GLU A 63 7.88 54.60 41.79
C GLU A 63 7.93 53.12 41.39
N GLN A 64 7.89 52.21 42.37
CA GLN A 64 7.79 50.77 42.12
C GLN A 64 6.47 50.37 41.45
N PHE A 65 5.35 50.99 41.82
CA PHE A 65 4.06 50.73 41.16
C PHE A 65 4.05 51.22 39.71
N GLN A 66 4.60 52.41 39.44
CA GLN A 66 4.67 52.97 38.09
C GLN A 66 5.58 52.14 37.18
N THR A 67 6.73 51.69 37.69
CA THR A 67 7.63 50.79 36.96
C THR A 67 6.97 49.44 36.70
N LEU A 68 6.34 48.82 37.72
CA LEU A 68 5.64 47.55 37.55
C LEU A 68 4.47 47.65 36.56
N GLN A 69 3.71 48.74 36.58
CA GLN A 69 2.61 48.96 35.63
C GLN A 69 3.13 49.13 34.20
N THR A 70 4.23 49.85 34.04
CA THR A 70 4.89 50.05 32.74
C THR A 70 5.43 48.72 32.21
N ASP A 71 6.16 47.97 33.02
CA ASP A 71 6.72 46.66 32.68
C ASP A 71 5.63 45.64 32.35
N SER A 72 4.55 45.60 33.13
CA SER A 72 3.40 44.75 32.85
C SER A 72 2.75 45.09 31.51
N SER A 73 2.65 46.38 31.18
CA SER A 73 2.06 46.81 29.90
C SER A 73 2.95 46.45 28.71
N LEU A 74 4.28 46.51 28.88
CA LEU A 74 5.26 46.11 27.88
C LEU A 74 5.23 44.60 27.67
N GLN A 75 5.26 43.81 28.75
CA GLN A 75 5.14 42.35 28.69
C GLN A 75 3.85 41.91 28.01
N GLN A 76 2.72 42.56 28.31
CA GLN A 76 1.45 42.21 27.70
C GLN A 76 1.45 42.49 26.19
N LYS A 77 2.06 43.61 25.75
CA LYS A 77 2.23 43.92 24.32
C LYS A 77 3.17 42.93 23.62
N GLU A 78 4.29 42.58 24.23
CA GLU A 78 5.24 41.59 23.68
C GLU A 78 4.59 40.21 23.57
N LEU A 79 3.87 39.78 24.61
CA LEU A 79 3.16 38.51 24.60
C LEU A 79 2.07 38.49 23.52
N GLN A 80 1.31 39.59 23.39
CA GLN A 80 0.28 39.70 22.36
C GLN A 80 0.89 39.68 20.96
N ALA A 81 2.00 40.39 20.74
CA ALA A 81 2.73 40.37 19.46
C ALA A 81 3.30 38.98 19.15
N SER A 82 3.84 38.29 20.15
CA SER A 82 4.34 36.92 20.00
C SER A 82 3.21 35.94 19.69
N LEU A 83 2.04 36.09 20.31
CA LEU A 83 0.87 35.26 20.04
C LEU A 83 0.31 35.50 18.65
N THR A 84 0.25 36.75 18.18
CA THR A 84 -0.18 37.06 16.80
C THR A 84 0.78 36.46 15.79
N GLN A 85 2.09 36.60 16.01
CA GLN A 85 3.10 36.03 15.11
C GLN A 85 3.04 34.49 15.10
N ALA A 86 2.87 33.86 16.26
CA ALA A 86 2.72 32.41 16.36
C ALA A 86 1.46 31.93 15.64
N ASN A 87 0.33 32.62 15.79
CA ASN A 87 -0.91 32.28 15.10
C ASN A 87 -0.79 32.43 13.59
N GLU A 88 -0.17 33.50 13.10
CA GLU A 88 0.07 33.71 11.67
C GLU A 88 0.99 32.62 11.09
N ALA A 89 2.06 32.26 11.80
CA ALA A 89 2.94 31.17 11.40
C ALA A 89 2.20 29.82 11.36
N LEU A 90 1.33 29.56 12.34
CA LEU A 90 0.57 28.31 12.42
C LEU A 90 -0.50 28.23 11.32
N GLU A 91 -1.19 29.33 11.02
CA GLU A 91 -2.11 29.39 9.87
C GLU A 91 -1.39 29.22 8.53
N SER A 92 -0.22 29.84 8.36
CA SER A 92 0.61 29.63 7.17
C SER A 92 1.03 28.17 7.02
N GLN A 93 1.45 27.52 8.11
CA GLN A 93 1.80 26.10 8.09
C GLN A 93 0.60 25.19 7.79
N LYS A 94 -0.59 25.49 8.35
CA LYS A 94 -1.81 24.74 8.04
C LYS A 94 -2.13 24.80 6.55
N LEU A 95 -2.09 26.00 5.95
CA LEU A 95 -2.34 26.17 4.53
C LEU A 95 -1.32 25.41 3.67
N ASP A 96 -0.03 25.44 4.04
CA ASP A 96 1.00 24.67 3.34
C ASP A 96 0.76 23.16 3.45
N TYR A 97 0.46 22.65 4.66
CA TYR A 97 0.12 21.24 4.85
C TYR A 97 -1.14 20.81 4.10
N GLU A 98 -2.18 21.64 4.06
CA GLU A 98 -3.38 21.37 3.26
C GLU A 98 -3.04 21.27 1.77
N GLN A 99 -2.22 22.19 1.25
CA GLN A 99 -1.76 22.12 -0.14
C GLN A 99 -0.92 20.86 -0.41
N GLN A 100 -0.02 20.49 0.51
CA GLN A 100 0.77 19.27 0.41
C GLN A 100 -0.12 18.02 0.42
N ILE A 101 -1.13 17.96 1.30
CA ILE A 101 -2.09 16.86 1.36
C ILE A 101 -2.87 16.73 0.05
N VAL A 102 -3.33 17.85 -0.53
CA VAL A 102 -4.03 17.85 -1.83
C VAL A 102 -3.11 17.34 -2.95
N LYS A 103 -1.85 17.81 -3.00
CA LYS A 103 -0.84 17.32 -3.96
C LYS A 103 -0.59 15.82 -3.79
N LEU A 104 -0.37 15.35 -2.57
CA LEU A 104 -0.15 13.93 -2.28
C LEU A 104 -1.35 13.07 -2.65
N LYS A 105 -2.58 13.48 -2.31
CA LYS A 105 -3.81 12.79 -2.73
C LYS A 105 -3.92 12.71 -4.26
N SER A 106 -3.56 13.77 -4.97
CA SER A 106 -3.57 13.77 -6.44
C SER A 106 -2.55 12.79 -7.02
N GLN A 107 -1.34 12.72 -6.44
CA GLN A 107 -0.30 11.79 -6.85
C GLN A 107 -0.69 10.34 -6.55
N GLN A 108 -1.27 10.08 -5.38
CA GLN A 108 -1.77 8.75 -5.01
C GLN A 108 -2.83 8.25 -5.99
N LYS A 109 -3.78 9.11 -6.39
CA LYS A 109 -4.77 8.78 -7.42
C LYS A 109 -4.10 8.45 -8.76
N LYS A 110 -3.12 9.24 -9.21
CA LYS A 110 -2.36 8.98 -10.44
C LYS A 110 -1.63 7.64 -10.38
N ILE A 111 -0.92 7.35 -9.29
CA ILE A 111 -0.21 6.09 -9.08
C ILE A 111 -1.18 4.91 -9.11
N THR A 112 -2.34 5.04 -8.47
CA THR A 112 -3.36 3.97 -8.45
C THR A 112 -3.90 3.67 -9.85
N VAL A 113 -4.17 4.70 -10.65
CA VAL A 113 -4.62 4.53 -12.04
C VAL A 113 -3.52 3.91 -12.90
N THR A 114 -2.27 4.37 -12.76
CA THR A 114 -1.13 3.81 -13.48
C THR A 114 -0.91 2.34 -13.12
N LYS A 115 -1.00 1.99 -11.83
CA LYS A 115 -0.92 0.59 -11.37
C LYS A 115 -2.00 -0.28 -12.00
N LYS A 116 -3.27 0.15 -11.97
CA LYS A 116 -4.37 -0.57 -12.62
C LYS A 116 -4.16 -0.76 -14.14
N LYS A 117 -3.66 0.27 -14.82
CA LYS A 117 -3.31 0.20 -16.26
C LYS A 117 -2.14 -0.76 -16.53
N LEU A 118 -1.17 -0.80 -15.63
CA LEU A 118 -0.04 -1.72 -15.74
C LEU A 118 -0.49 -3.16 -15.47
N ASP A 119 -1.30 -3.39 -14.44
CA ASP A 119 -1.85 -4.72 -14.12
C ASP A 119 -2.67 -5.28 -15.29
N THR A 120 -3.51 -4.46 -15.92
CA THR A 120 -4.27 -4.87 -17.13
C THR A 120 -3.36 -5.20 -18.32
N LYS A 121 -2.28 -4.44 -18.53
CA LYS A 121 -1.28 -4.77 -19.54
C LYS A 121 -0.54 -6.07 -19.23
N VAL A 122 -0.18 -6.29 -17.96
CA VAL A 122 0.50 -7.53 -17.52
C VAL A 122 -0.41 -8.74 -17.72
N VAL A 123 -1.70 -8.65 -17.37
CA VAL A 123 -2.67 -9.72 -17.63
C VAL A 123 -2.80 -10.01 -19.12
N ALA A 124 -2.97 -8.97 -19.96
CA ALA A 124 -3.04 -9.15 -21.42
C ALA A 124 -1.76 -9.76 -22.02
N LEU A 125 -0.59 -9.33 -21.53
CA LEU A 125 0.70 -9.91 -21.93
C LEU A 125 0.86 -11.36 -21.48
N THR A 126 0.34 -11.70 -20.29
CA THR A 126 0.38 -13.08 -19.78
C THR A 126 -0.54 -13.97 -20.60
N GLU A 127 -1.78 -13.53 -20.90
CA GLU A 127 -2.69 -14.28 -21.76
C GLU A 127 -2.14 -14.49 -23.18
N THR A 128 -1.47 -13.48 -23.75
CA THR A 128 -0.84 -13.63 -25.06
C THR A 128 0.36 -14.57 -25.01
N ALA A 129 1.18 -14.52 -23.97
CA ALA A 129 2.27 -15.47 -23.75
C ALA A 129 1.76 -16.91 -23.55
N GLU A 130 0.66 -17.11 -22.82
CA GLU A 130 0.01 -18.41 -22.67
C GLU A 130 -0.51 -18.94 -24.01
N LYS A 131 -1.19 -18.09 -24.81
CA LYS A 131 -1.63 -18.47 -26.16
C LYS A 131 -0.45 -18.86 -27.05
N GLN A 132 0.63 -18.08 -27.03
CA GLN A 132 1.85 -18.39 -27.78
C GLN A 132 2.48 -19.71 -27.32
N LYS A 133 2.50 -19.97 -26.00
CA LYS A 133 2.99 -21.23 -25.45
C LYS A 133 2.16 -22.42 -25.94
N VAL A 134 0.83 -22.32 -25.93
CA VAL A 134 -0.06 -23.38 -26.45
C VAL A 134 0.21 -23.65 -27.93
N VAL A 135 0.37 -22.60 -28.74
CA VAL A 135 0.70 -22.74 -30.17
C VAL A 135 2.06 -23.40 -30.37
N LEU A 136 3.07 -23.03 -29.58
CA LEU A 136 4.42 -23.63 -29.64
C LEU A 136 4.43 -25.08 -29.17
N ASP A 137 3.68 -25.43 -28.13
CA ASP A 137 3.59 -26.80 -27.63
C ASP A 137 2.86 -27.69 -28.65
N HIS A 138 1.79 -27.18 -29.28
CA HIS A 138 1.07 -27.88 -30.35
C HIS A 138 1.94 -28.06 -31.60
N SER A 139 2.67 -27.03 -32.03
CA SER A 139 3.56 -27.14 -33.18
C SER A 139 4.69 -28.14 -32.91
N LYS A 140 5.29 -28.13 -31.72
CA LYS A 140 6.30 -29.12 -31.32
C LYS A 140 5.75 -30.55 -31.36
N ALA A 141 4.52 -30.77 -30.88
CA ALA A 141 3.87 -32.07 -30.93
C ALA A 141 3.65 -32.55 -32.38
N LEU A 142 3.16 -31.67 -33.27
CA LEU A 142 2.97 -31.97 -34.68
C LEU A 142 4.30 -32.30 -35.38
N TYR A 143 5.37 -31.53 -35.15
CA TYR A 143 6.69 -31.82 -35.74
C TYR A 143 7.29 -33.14 -35.22
N GLN A 144 7.09 -33.47 -33.93
CA GLN A 144 7.51 -34.76 -33.40
C GLN A 144 6.75 -35.92 -34.03
N GLN A 145 5.45 -35.75 -34.30
CA GLN A 145 4.65 -36.73 -35.02
C GLN A 145 5.12 -36.88 -36.46
N GLN A 146 5.39 -35.76 -37.16
CA GLN A 146 5.92 -35.76 -38.52
C GLN A 146 7.25 -36.52 -38.62
N LEU A 147 8.17 -36.28 -37.69
CA LEU A 147 9.45 -37.00 -37.65
C LEU A 147 9.26 -38.50 -37.42
N LYS A 148 8.30 -38.91 -36.57
CA LYS A 148 7.98 -40.32 -36.34
C LYS A 148 7.42 -40.97 -37.60
N LEU A 149 6.48 -40.32 -38.28
CA LEU A 149 5.91 -40.85 -39.54
C LEU A 149 6.97 -40.91 -40.64
N GLN A 150 7.83 -39.89 -40.79
CA GLN A 150 8.95 -39.93 -41.74
C GLN A 150 9.83 -41.17 -41.54
N LYS A 151 10.22 -41.45 -40.29
CA LYS A 151 11.00 -42.66 -39.96
C LYS A 151 10.25 -43.96 -40.28
N GLN A 152 8.93 -43.98 -40.08
CA GLN A 152 8.10 -45.14 -40.44
C GLN A 152 7.99 -45.33 -41.95
N VAL A 153 7.86 -44.24 -42.72
CA VAL A 153 7.85 -44.26 -44.19
C VAL A 153 9.20 -44.74 -44.72
N GLU A 154 10.33 -44.25 -44.19
CA GLU A 154 11.66 -44.72 -44.57
C GLU A 154 11.84 -46.22 -44.30
N LYS A 155 11.36 -46.70 -43.15
CA LYS A 155 11.39 -48.13 -42.80
C LYS A 155 10.50 -48.96 -43.74
N ALA A 156 9.27 -48.52 -44.00
CA ALA A 156 8.36 -49.18 -44.92
C ALA A 156 8.92 -49.21 -46.35
N GLN A 157 9.58 -48.14 -46.81
CA GLN A 157 10.29 -48.12 -48.08
C GLN A 157 11.41 -49.16 -48.14
N ALA A 158 12.17 -49.33 -47.06
CA ALA A 158 13.19 -50.36 -46.98
C ALA A 158 12.58 -51.78 -47.01
N ASP A 159 11.46 -51.99 -46.31
CA ASP A 159 10.77 -53.27 -46.26
C ASP A 159 10.12 -53.64 -47.61
N VAL A 160 9.53 -52.67 -48.32
CA VAL A 160 9.08 -52.84 -49.72
C VAL A 160 10.25 -53.23 -50.63
N LYS A 161 11.39 -52.53 -50.55
CA LYS A 161 12.57 -52.88 -51.36
C LYS A 161 13.08 -54.29 -51.08
N LYS A 162 13.08 -54.73 -49.82
CA LYS A 162 13.45 -56.10 -49.44
C LYS A 162 12.44 -57.11 -50.00
N ALA A 163 11.14 -56.87 -49.82
CA ALA A 163 10.09 -57.74 -50.35
C ALA A 163 10.17 -57.84 -51.89
N GLN A 164 10.40 -56.73 -52.59
CA GLN A 164 10.61 -56.72 -54.04
C GLN A 164 11.86 -57.49 -54.46
N SER A 165 12.93 -57.45 -53.67
CA SER A 165 14.15 -58.24 -53.94
C SER A 165 13.86 -59.74 -53.84
N VAL A 166 13.18 -60.17 -52.75
CA VAL A 166 12.79 -61.57 -52.54
C VAL A 166 11.83 -62.05 -53.63
N ALA A 167 10.84 -61.23 -54.00
CA ALA A 167 9.94 -61.52 -55.11
C ALA A 167 10.68 -61.67 -56.45
N LYS A 168 11.70 -60.84 -56.73
CA LYS A 168 12.53 -60.96 -57.94
C LYS A 168 13.36 -62.24 -57.95
N GLU A 169 13.87 -62.69 -56.81
CA GLU A 169 14.58 -63.98 -56.71
C GLU A 169 13.63 -65.15 -56.97
N SER A 170 12.43 -65.13 -56.38
CA SER A 170 11.40 -66.14 -56.66
C SER A 170 10.90 -66.09 -58.11
N LYS A 171 10.90 -64.91 -58.75
CA LYS A 171 10.55 -64.75 -60.16
C LYS A 171 11.53 -65.50 -61.07
N LYS A 172 12.84 -65.38 -60.82
CA LYS A 172 13.87 -66.09 -61.59
C LYS A 172 13.66 -67.59 -61.53
N ALA A 173 13.35 -68.14 -60.34
CA ALA A 173 13.04 -69.55 -60.19
C ALA A 173 11.79 -69.97 -60.99
N CYS A 174 10.69 -69.21 -60.92
CA CYS A 174 9.48 -69.51 -61.70
C CYS A 174 9.68 -69.36 -63.23
N ASP A 175 10.48 -68.38 -63.68
CA ASP A 175 10.82 -68.19 -65.10
C ASP A 175 11.75 -69.32 -65.63
N GLU A 176 12.67 -69.83 -64.81
CA GLU A 176 13.51 -71.01 -65.11
C GLU A 176 12.71 -72.33 -65.17
N PHE A 177 11.62 -72.44 -64.41
CA PHE A 177 10.66 -73.54 -64.52
C PHE A 177 9.84 -73.44 -65.81
N LYS A 178 9.27 -72.26 -66.11
CA LYS A 178 8.43 -72.04 -67.31
C LYS A 178 9.19 -72.14 -68.64
N SER A 179 10.47 -71.78 -68.65
CA SER A 179 11.32 -71.86 -69.84
C SER A 179 11.80 -73.29 -70.16
N GLY A 180 11.55 -74.26 -69.28
CA GLY A 180 11.88 -75.68 -69.48
C GLY A 180 13.37 -75.96 -69.70
N THR A 181 14.25 -74.99 -69.40
CA THR A 181 15.67 -75.01 -69.78
C THR A 181 16.60 -75.29 -68.61
N SER A 182 16.08 -75.56 -67.41
CA SER A 182 16.88 -75.72 -66.20
C SER A 182 17.16 -77.20 -65.87
N TRP A 183 18.43 -77.49 -65.56
CA TRP A 183 18.88 -78.73 -64.91
C TRP A 183 18.58 -78.73 -63.39
N ASN A 184 17.86 -77.73 -62.91
CA ASN A 184 17.59 -77.46 -61.51
C ASN A 184 16.23 -78.05 -61.14
N TRP A 185 16.08 -78.67 -59.96
CA TRP A 185 14.80 -79.20 -59.47
C TRP A 185 13.90 -78.04 -59.04
N VAL A 186 13.29 -77.36 -60.01
CA VAL A 186 12.31 -76.29 -59.78
C VAL A 186 10.91 -76.85 -60.02
N SER A 187 9.95 -76.47 -59.19
CA SER A 187 8.61 -77.07 -59.17
C SER A 187 7.51 -76.03 -59.30
N GLU A 188 6.28 -76.48 -59.56
CA GLU A 188 5.08 -75.63 -59.55
C GLU A 188 4.92 -74.84 -58.23
N ALA A 189 5.40 -75.41 -57.12
CA ALA A 189 5.42 -74.75 -55.81
C ALA A 189 6.31 -73.48 -55.76
N ASP A 190 7.30 -73.34 -56.66
CA ASP A 190 8.14 -72.14 -56.74
C ASP A 190 7.41 -70.97 -57.44
N CYS A 191 6.46 -71.28 -58.34
CA CYS A 191 5.56 -70.28 -58.90
C CYS A 191 4.48 -69.86 -57.88
N GLU A 192 3.94 -70.78 -57.07
CA GLU A 192 3.06 -70.42 -55.94
C GLU A 192 3.76 -69.53 -54.90
N LYS A 193 5.04 -69.81 -54.59
CA LYS A 193 5.88 -68.95 -53.74
C LYS A 193 6.06 -67.55 -54.33
N TYR A 194 6.23 -67.43 -55.65
CA TYR A 194 6.33 -66.14 -56.30
C TYR A 194 5.04 -65.32 -56.18
N GLU A 195 3.87 -65.93 -56.38
CA GLU A 195 2.59 -65.25 -56.20
C GLU A 195 2.35 -64.84 -54.73
N ALA A 196 2.71 -65.70 -53.78
CA ALA A 196 2.67 -65.36 -52.36
C ALA A 196 3.61 -64.18 -52.02
N ASN A 197 4.81 -64.14 -52.59
CA ASN A 197 5.76 -63.05 -52.39
C ASN A 197 5.32 -61.75 -53.07
N LEU A 198 4.62 -61.83 -54.21
CA LEU A 198 3.96 -60.68 -54.85
C LEU A 198 2.86 -60.10 -53.95
N ALA A 199 2.02 -60.95 -53.37
CA ALA A 199 0.98 -60.51 -52.44
C ALA A 199 1.57 -59.81 -51.20
N VAL A 200 2.75 -60.24 -50.72
CA VAL A 200 3.49 -59.56 -49.65
C VAL A 200 3.99 -58.19 -50.11
N VAL A 201 4.53 -58.07 -51.33
CA VAL A 201 4.96 -56.78 -51.89
C VAL A 201 3.79 -55.81 -51.99
N ASP A 202 2.63 -56.26 -52.48
CA ASP A 202 1.44 -55.41 -52.61
C ASP A 202 0.91 -54.94 -51.24
N ASN A 203 0.97 -55.81 -50.23
CA ASN A 203 0.59 -55.46 -48.86
C ASN A 203 1.55 -54.42 -48.25
N GLU A 204 2.87 -54.60 -48.41
CA GLU A 204 3.86 -53.62 -47.94
C GLU A 204 3.76 -52.29 -48.72
N GLN A 205 3.45 -52.33 -50.01
CA GLN A 205 3.19 -51.15 -50.83
C GLN A 205 1.92 -50.41 -50.37
N ALA A 206 0.86 -51.14 -50.01
CA ALA A 206 -0.36 -50.57 -49.46
C ALA A 206 -0.11 -49.89 -48.11
N LYS A 207 0.69 -50.50 -47.22
CA LYS A 207 1.10 -49.89 -45.94
C LYS A 207 1.91 -48.61 -46.16
N LEU A 208 2.84 -48.62 -47.10
CA LEU A 208 3.63 -47.44 -47.45
C LEU A 208 2.75 -46.30 -47.96
N THR A 209 1.78 -46.61 -48.83
CA THR A 209 0.85 -45.63 -49.39
C THR A 209 -0.05 -45.04 -48.30
N ALA A 210 -0.52 -45.87 -47.35
CA ALA A 210 -1.27 -45.42 -46.18
C ALA A 210 -0.45 -44.46 -45.31
N LEU A 211 0.80 -44.81 -44.99
CA LEU A 211 1.70 -43.95 -44.21
C LEU A 211 2.04 -42.63 -44.92
N GLN A 212 2.21 -42.64 -46.25
CA GLN A 212 2.39 -41.43 -47.03
C GLN A 212 1.15 -40.53 -47.02
N THR A 213 -0.04 -41.12 -47.12
CA THR A 213 -1.30 -40.39 -47.05
C THR A 213 -1.47 -39.74 -45.67
N GLU A 214 -1.16 -40.47 -44.59
CA GLU A 214 -1.20 -39.93 -43.23
C GLU A 214 -0.18 -38.79 -43.02
N LEU A 215 1.00 -38.91 -43.63
CA LEU A 215 2.02 -37.86 -43.61
C LEU A 215 1.57 -36.60 -44.37
N ASP A 216 0.92 -36.76 -45.53
CA ASP A 216 0.39 -35.63 -46.30
C ASP A 216 -0.77 -34.93 -45.58
N GLU A 217 -1.64 -35.69 -44.92
CA GLU A 217 -2.69 -35.13 -44.06
C GLU A 217 -2.11 -34.37 -42.87
N LEU A 218 -1.04 -34.88 -42.26
CA LEU A 218 -0.35 -34.20 -41.17
C LEU A 218 0.34 -32.91 -41.66
N ASN A 219 0.98 -32.94 -42.83
CA ASN A 219 1.59 -31.76 -43.45
C ASN A 219 0.55 -30.67 -43.73
N LYS A 220 -0.63 -31.05 -44.26
CA LYS A 220 -1.75 -30.11 -44.44
C LYS A 220 -2.23 -29.50 -43.12
N LYS A 221 -2.30 -30.30 -42.04
CA LYS A 221 -2.64 -29.79 -40.70
C LYS A 221 -1.60 -28.80 -40.17
N ILE A 222 -0.32 -29.03 -40.45
CA ILE A 222 0.78 -28.12 -40.07
C ILE A 222 0.67 -26.79 -40.84
N GLU A 223 0.42 -26.82 -42.14
CA GLU A 223 0.25 -25.60 -42.97
C GLU A 223 -0.96 -24.75 -42.55
N ILE A 224 -2.04 -25.38 -42.09
CA ILE A 224 -3.25 -24.68 -41.64
C ILE A 224 -3.09 -24.17 -40.19
N ALA A 225 -2.41 -24.92 -39.33
CA ALA A 225 -2.28 -24.59 -37.90
C ALA A 225 -1.20 -23.55 -37.59
N ILE A 226 -0.25 -23.32 -38.51
CA ILE A 226 0.79 -22.30 -38.38
C ILE A 226 0.59 -21.25 -39.49
N PRO A 227 -0.26 -20.23 -39.28
CA PRO A 227 -0.33 -19.11 -40.22
C PRO A 227 1.05 -18.41 -40.26
N LYS A 228 1.49 -18.08 -41.48
CA LYS A 228 2.74 -17.32 -41.74
C LYS A 228 2.73 -15.94 -41.07
#